data_AF-A0A8J3N4R0-F1
#
_entry.id   AF-A0A8J3N4R0-F1
#
_cell.length_a   1.000
_cell.length_b   1.000
_cell.length_c   1.000
_cell.angle_alpha   90.00
_cell.angle_beta   90.00
_cell.angle_gamma   90.00
#
_symmetry.space_group_name_H-M   'P 1'
#
loop_
_entity.id
_entity.type
_entity.pdbx_description
1 polymer ?
#
loop_
_entity_poly.entity_id
_entity_poly.type
_entity_poly.pdbx_seq_one_letter_code
_entity_poly.pdbx_strand_id
1 'polypeptide(L)'
;MKLEQMINDTQELSQRFHEVVGPWERSLLVTHLAAVVGRLADDVMIIEGKLAIPLENARLARNIADALTQLIRLSNSYQINLERAWEELLEEARSGLGNEAFVAMMRDTIRQNQTGNTDDGK
;
A
#
# COMPACT_ATOMS: atom_id res chain seq x y z
N MET A 1 -13.04 -12.56 -0.70
CA MET A 1 -11.91 -13.15 0.03
C MET A 1 -11.82 -12.46 1.38
N LYS A 2 -11.71 -13.20 2.49
CA LYS A 2 -11.59 -12.61 3.83
C LYS A 2 -10.13 -12.23 4.09
N LEU A 3 -9.86 -11.16 4.83
CA LEU A 3 -8.50 -10.70 5.18
C LEU A 3 -7.67 -11.82 5.81
N GLU A 4 -8.28 -12.57 6.74
CA GLU A 4 -7.73 -13.78 7.35
C GLU A 4 -7.20 -14.78 6.30
N GLN A 5 -7.97 -15.05 5.25
CA GLN A 5 -7.56 -15.97 4.20
C GLN A 5 -6.37 -15.44 3.39
N MET A 6 -6.32 -14.14 3.10
CA MET A 6 -5.16 -13.52 2.45
C MET A 6 -3.89 -13.63 3.30
N ILE A 7 -4.03 -13.42 4.61
CA ILE A 7 -2.94 -13.55 5.57
C ILE A 7 -2.43 -14.99 5.58
N ASN A 8 -3.33 -15.96 5.69
CA ASN A 8 -3.00 -17.39 5.72
C ASN A 8 -2.31 -17.83 4.42
N ASP A 9 -2.86 -17.50 3.26
CA ASP A 9 -2.28 -17.87 1.95
C ASP A 9 -0.89 -17.24 1.77
N THR A 10 -0.72 -15.99 2.22
CA THR A 10 0.57 -15.29 2.15
C THR A 10 1.60 -15.88 3.12
N GLN A 11 1.16 -16.28 4.31
CA GLN A 11 2.01 -16.96 5.30
C GLN A 11 2.49 -18.31 4.79
N GLU A 12 1.59 -19.12 4.24
CA GLU A 12 1.92 -20.42 3.65
C GLU A 12 2.95 -20.25 2.53
N LEU A 13 2.72 -19.31 1.60
CA LEU A 13 3.64 -19.05 0.51
C LEU A 13 5.01 -18.55 1.01
N SER A 14 5.02 -17.67 2.01
CA SER A 14 6.25 -17.13 2.58
C SER A 14 7.07 -18.19 3.31
N GLN A 15 6.41 -19.11 4.00
CA GLN A 15 7.05 -20.24 4.66
C GLN A 15 7.66 -21.19 3.64
N ARG A 16 6.92 -21.57 2.59
CA ARG A 16 7.46 -22.38 1.49
C ARG A 16 8.65 -21.71 0.81
N PHE A 17 8.57 -20.40 0.61
CA PHE A 17 9.66 -19.65 0.02
C PHE A 17 10.90 -19.67 0.92
N HIS A 18 10.74 -19.44 2.23
CA HIS A 18 11.80 -19.53 3.22
C HIS A 18 12.48 -20.91 3.23
N GLU A 19 11.72 -21.99 3.09
CA GLU A 19 12.26 -23.35 3.02
C GLU A 19 13.13 -23.58 1.78
N VAL A 20 12.83 -22.91 0.66
CA VAL A 20 13.56 -23.04 -0.61
C VAL A 20 14.80 -22.14 -0.67
N VAL A 21 14.69 -20.89 -0.22
CA VAL A 21 15.75 -19.88 -0.38
C VAL A 21 16.47 -19.48 0.91
N GLY A 22 15.98 -19.93 2.06
CA GLY A 22 16.53 -19.59 3.38
C GLY A 22 15.94 -18.32 4.03
N PRO A 23 16.49 -17.92 5.20
CA PRO A 23 16.03 -16.75 5.95
C PRO A 23 16.17 -15.46 5.17
N TRP A 24 15.15 -14.62 5.27
CA TRP A 24 15.18 -13.26 4.77
C TRP A 24 15.49 -12.30 5.90
N GLU A 25 16.46 -11.42 5.67
CA GLU A 25 16.66 -10.28 6.55
C GLU A 25 15.47 -9.31 6.46
N ARG A 26 15.08 -8.77 7.61
CA ARG A 26 13.99 -7.77 7.70
C ARG A 26 14.26 -6.53 6.85
N SER A 27 15.53 -6.12 6.75
CA SER A 27 16.01 -5.04 5.89
C SER A 27 15.59 -5.24 4.43
N LEU A 28 15.75 -6.46 3.90
CA LEU A 28 15.39 -6.81 2.53
C LEU A 28 13.88 -6.73 2.28
N LEU A 29 13.05 -7.11 3.27
CA LEU A 29 11.60 -6.98 3.17
C LEU A 29 11.18 -5.51 2.98
N VAL A 30 11.82 -4.58 3.71
CA VAL A 30 11.55 -3.14 3.59
C VAL A 30 12.02 -2.61 2.25
N THR A 31 13.21 -3.00 1.78
CA THR A 31 13.72 -2.62 0.44
C THR A 31 12.78 -3.11 -0.66
N HIS A 32 12.27 -4.34 -0.55
CA HIS A 32 11.32 -4.88 -1.51
C HIS A 32 9.99 -4.12 -1.50
N LEU A 33 9.46 -3.79 -0.32
CA LEU A 33 8.26 -2.97 -0.20
C LEU A 33 8.46 -1.61 -0.88
N ALA A 34 9.59 -0.93 -0.64
CA ALA A 34 9.91 0.34 -1.29
C ALA A 34 9.92 0.23 -2.82
N ALA A 35 10.52 -0.84 -3.36
CA ALA A 35 10.53 -1.08 -4.80
C ALA A 35 9.13 -1.34 -5.37
N VAL A 36 8.25 -2.03 -4.63
CA VAL A 36 6.84 -2.23 -5.02
C VAL A 36 6.10 -0.90 -5.04
N VAL A 37 6.27 -0.06 -4.01
CA VAL A 37 5.66 1.27 -3.94
C VAL A 37 6.12 2.16 -5.10
N GLY A 38 7.40 2.09 -5.48
CA GLY A 38 7.91 2.77 -6.67
C GLY A 38 7.17 2.35 -7.95
N ARG A 39 7.01 1.03 -8.17
CA ARG A 39 6.25 0.51 -9.32
C ARG A 39 4.77 0.88 -9.31
N LEU A 40 4.17 0.98 -8.12
CA LEU A 40 2.80 1.48 -7.97
C LEU A 40 2.68 2.94 -8.40
N ALA A 41 3.64 3.78 -7.99
CA ALA A 41 3.69 5.17 -8.42
C ALA A 41 3.85 5.27 -9.94
N ASP A 42 4.75 4.47 -10.53
CA ASP A 42 4.91 4.40 -11.99
C ASP A 42 3.60 4.00 -12.68
N ASP A 43 2.93 2.93 -12.22
CA ASP A 43 1.66 2.47 -12.80
C ASP A 43 0.58 3.57 -12.77
N VAL A 44 0.46 4.29 -11.65
CA VAL A 44 -0.47 5.41 -11.53
C VAL A 44 -0.09 6.51 -12.51
N MET A 45 1.19 6.87 -12.61
CA MET A 45 1.65 7.90 -13.55
C MET A 45 1.43 7.49 -15.02
N ILE A 46 1.52 6.20 -15.35
CA ILE A 46 1.17 5.69 -16.69
C ILE A 46 -0.33 5.85 -16.96
N ILE A 47 -1.17 5.41 -16.02
CA ILE A 47 -2.63 5.47 -16.14
C ILE A 47 -3.12 6.92 -16.26
N GLU A 48 -2.54 7.83 -15.49
CA GLU A 48 -2.84 9.27 -15.51
C GLU A 48 -2.19 10.01 -16.69
N GLY A 49 -1.50 9.30 -17.60
CA GLY A 49 -0.88 9.87 -18.80
C GLY A 49 0.32 10.78 -18.53
N LYS A 50 0.95 10.66 -17.37
CA LYS A 50 2.13 11.45 -16.95
C LYS A 50 3.46 10.83 -17.39
N LEU A 51 3.46 9.54 -17.75
CA LEU A 51 4.60 8.85 -18.36
C LEU A 51 4.28 8.47 -19.80
N ALA A 52 5.24 8.67 -20.70
CA ALA A 52 5.14 8.28 -22.11
C ALA A 52 5.37 6.76 -22.31
N ILE A 53 4.64 5.95 -21.54
CA ILE A 53 4.67 4.49 -21.57
C ILE A 53 3.26 4.00 -21.93
N PRO A 54 3.13 2.97 -22.79
CA PRO A 54 1.82 2.43 -23.16
C PRO A 54 1.01 1.91 -21.96
N LEU A 55 -0.31 2.17 -21.95
CA LEU A 55 -1.21 1.83 -20.86
C LEU A 55 -1.24 0.32 -20.56
N GLU A 56 -1.09 -0.53 -21.58
CA GLU A 56 -1.02 -1.98 -21.45
C GLU A 56 0.16 -2.46 -20.59
N ASN A 57 1.15 -1.61 -20.36
CA ASN A 57 2.28 -1.91 -19.49
C ASN A 57 2.00 -1.59 -18.02
N ALA A 58 0.94 -0.83 -17.71
CA ALA A 58 0.54 -0.58 -16.33
C ALA A 58 0.03 -1.88 -15.69
N ARG A 59 0.62 -2.27 -14.56
CA ARG A 59 0.29 -3.50 -13.84
C ARG A 59 -0.30 -3.21 -12.46
N LEU A 60 -1.11 -2.15 -12.37
CA LEU A 60 -1.59 -1.60 -11.09
C LEU A 60 -2.19 -2.65 -10.18
N ALA A 61 -3.14 -3.46 -10.67
CA ALA A 61 -3.79 -4.49 -9.87
C ALA A 61 -2.79 -5.52 -9.31
N ARG A 62 -1.80 -5.92 -10.12
CA ARG A 62 -0.74 -6.86 -9.71
C ARG A 62 0.18 -6.21 -8.68
N ASN A 63 0.59 -4.97 -8.88
CA ASN A 63 1.50 -4.28 -7.97
C ASN A 63 0.80 -3.90 -6.65
N ILE A 64 -0.52 -3.68 -6.64
CA ILE A 64 -1.32 -3.54 -5.40
C ILE A 64 -1.30 -4.87 -4.63
N ALA A 65 -1.55 -5.98 -5.32
CA ALA A 65 -1.50 -7.30 -4.70
C ALA A 65 -0.09 -7.61 -4.14
N ASP A 66 0.97 -7.30 -4.87
CA ASP A 66 2.36 -7.45 -4.41
C ASP A 66 2.61 -6.61 -3.15
N ALA A 67 2.13 -5.35 -3.11
CA ALA A 67 2.28 -4.49 -1.94
C ALA A 67 1.59 -5.08 -0.71
N LEU A 68 0.36 -5.59 -0.87
CA LEU A 68 -0.37 -6.26 0.20
C LEU A 68 0.39 -7.50 0.71
N THR A 69 0.93 -8.31 -0.20
CA THR A 69 1.77 -9.45 0.16
C THR A 69 3.00 -9.02 0.95
N GLN A 70 3.72 -7.97 0.53
CA GLN A 70 4.90 -7.49 1.27
C GLN A 70 4.54 -6.94 2.66
N LEU A 71 3.41 -6.24 2.78
CA LEU A 71 2.93 -5.72 4.07
C LEU A 71 2.59 -6.86 5.04
N ILE A 72 1.91 -7.92 4.56
CA ILE A 72 1.63 -9.10 5.38
C ILE A 72 2.93 -9.78 5.82
N ARG A 73 3.89 -9.94 4.91
CA ARG A 73 5.22 -10.53 5.22
C ARG A 73 5.96 -9.72 6.29
N LEU A 74 5.94 -8.41 6.17
CA LEU A 74 6.55 -7.51 7.14
C LEU A 74 5.85 -7.61 8.50
N SER A 75 4.51 -7.60 8.50
CA SER A 75 3.70 -7.80 9.71
C SER A 75 4.08 -9.08 10.44
N ASN A 76 4.19 -10.20 9.72
CA ASN A 76 4.59 -11.48 10.29
C ASN A 76 6.02 -11.43 10.86
N SER A 77 6.96 -10.82 10.13
CA SER A 77 8.36 -10.74 10.56
C SER A 77 8.57 -9.92 11.83
N TYR A 78 7.71 -8.91 12.05
CA TYR A 78 7.69 -8.06 13.23
C TYR A 78 6.64 -8.49 14.27
N GLN A 79 5.96 -9.62 14.07
CA GLN A 79 4.91 -10.15 14.96
C GLN A 79 3.78 -9.14 15.22
N ILE A 80 3.43 -8.35 14.21
CA ILE A 80 2.34 -7.39 14.26
C ILE A 80 1.02 -8.14 14.05
N ASN A 81 0.06 -7.91 14.95
CA ASN A 81 -1.32 -8.36 14.76
C ASN A 81 -2.02 -7.41 13.78
N LEU A 82 -2.00 -7.78 12.49
CA LEU A 82 -2.54 -6.96 11.42
C LEU A 82 -4.06 -6.77 11.51
N GLU A 83 -4.79 -7.78 11.99
CA GLU A 83 -6.25 -7.69 12.17
C GLU A 83 -6.60 -6.63 13.21
N ARG A 84 -5.94 -6.69 14.37
CA ARG A 84 -6.11 -5.68 15.43
C ARG A 84 -5.69 -4.28 14.96
N ALA A 85 -4.54 -4.16 14.28
CA ALA A 85 -4.08 -2.87 13.77
C ALA A 85 -5.06 -2.28 12.73
N TRP A 86 -5.71 -3.14 11.94
CA TRP A 86 -6.74 -2.74 10.99
C TRP A 86 -8.03 -2.27 11.69
N GLU A 87 -8.46 -2.97 12.73
CA GLU A 87 -9.60 -2.56 13.57
C GLU A 87 -9.35 -1.21 14.24
N GLU A 88 -8.19 -1.03 14.88
CA GLU A 88 -7.77 0.22 15.51
C GLU A 88 -7.76 1.38 14.49
N LEU A 89 -7.20 1.17 13.30
CA LEU A 89 -7.23 2.17 12.22
C LEU A 89 -8.66 2.55 11.81
N LEU A 90 -9.57 1.58 11.69
CA LEU A 90 -10.96 1.84 11.33
C LEU A 90 -11.72 2.58 12.43
N GLU A 91 -11.48 2.24 13.69
CA GLU A 91 -12.07 2.92 14.84
C GLU A 91 -11.58 4.37 14.93
N GLU A 92 -10.29 4.60 14.76
CA GLU A 92 -9.68 5.94 14.70
C GLU A 92 -10.26 6.76 13.55
N ALA A 93 -10.34 6.18 12.34
CA ALA A 93 -10.92 6.84 11.18
C ALA A 93 -12.40 7.21 11.40
N ARG A 94 -13.20 6.30 11.94
CA ARG A 94 -14.63 6.54 12.24
C ARG A 94 -14.80 7.65 13.29
N SER A 95 -14.00 7.60 14.34
CA SER A 95 -14.01 8.62 15.40
C SER A 95 -13.57 9.98 14.87
N GLY A 96 -12.53 10.00 14.03
CA GLY A 96 -12.02 11.20 13.36
C GLY A 96 -13.05 11.82 12.41
N LEU A 97 -13.85 11.02 11.69
CA LEU A 97 -14.95 11.52 10.86
C LEU A 97 -16.06 12.20 11.67
N GLY A 98 -16.22 11.86 12.95
CA GLY A 98 -17.11 12.56 13.88
C GLY A 98 -16.52 13.88 14.42
N ASN A 99 -15.25 14.16 14.14
CA ASN A 99 -14.55 15.38 14.55
C ASN A 99 -14.49 16.38 13.37
N GLU A 100 -15.32 17.43 13.43
CA GLU A 100 -15.41 18.45 12.37
C GLU A 100 -14.06 19.12 12.06
N ALA A 101 -13.20 19.34 13.05
CA ALA A 101 -11.89 19.96 12.84
C ALA A 101 -10.95 19.05 12.04
N PHE A 102 -10.97 17.74 12.31
CA PHE A 102 -10.21 16.76 11.54
C PHE A 102 -10.72 16.66 10.10
N VAL A 103 -12.04 16.62 9.90
CA VAL A 103 -12.66 16.59 8.57
C VAL A 103 -12.34 17.84 7.76
N ALA A 104 -12.36 19.02 8.38
CA ALA A 104 -11.97 20.27 7.75
C ALA A 104 -10.49 20.24 7.28
N MET A 105 -9.58 19.81 8.16
CA MET A 105 -8.16 19.66 7.82
C MET A 105 -7.91 18.70 6.65
N MET A 106 -8.59 17.54 6.64
CA MET A 106 -8.47 16.57 5.53
C MET A 106 -8.98 17.16 4.21
N ARG A 107 -10.10 17.89 4.25
CA ARG A 107 -10.66 18.58 3.08
C ARG A 107 -9.69 19.63 2.54
N ASP A 108 -9.07 20.41 3.42
CA ASP A 108 -8.10 21.43 3.04
C ASP A 108 -6.83 20.82 2.43
N THR A 109 -6.35 19.71 2.99
CA THR A 109 -5.20 18.97 2.45
C THR A 109 -5.49 18.43 1.04
N ILE A 110 -6.67 17.84 0.83
CA ILE A 110 -7.10 17.37 -0.50
C ILE A 110 -7.17 18.54 -1.48
N ARG A 111 -7.78 19.66 -1.06
CA ARG A 111 -7.91 20.86 -1.88
C ARG A 111 -6.55 21.41 -2.30
N GLN A 112 -5.60 21.51 -1.37
CA GLN A 112 -4.23 21.98 -1.64
C GLN A 112 -3.53 21.10 -2.69
N ASN A 113 -3.61 19.78 -2.53
CA ASN A 113 -3.01 18.82 -3.47
C ASN A 113 -3.69 18.84 -4.86
N GLN A 114 -4.97 19.21 -4.94
CA GLN A 114 -5.66 19.40 -6.21
C GLN A 114 -5.32 20.74 -6.88
N THR A 115 -5.20 21.82 -6.11
CA THR A 115 -4.87 23.16 -6.65
C THR A 115 -3.43 23.30 -7.14
N GLY A 116 -2.48 22.53 -6.57
CA GLY A 116 -1.10 22.49 -7.07
C GLY A 116 -0.94 21.87 -8.46
N ASN A 117 -1.98 21.23 -9.00
CA ASN A 117 -1.99 20.61 -10.33
C ASN A 117 -2.57 21.53 -11.43
N THR A 118 -3.02 22.74 -11.06
CA THR A 118 -3.72 23.68 -11.96
C THR A 118 -2.88 24.86 -12.44
N ASP A 119 -1.63 25.02 -11.97
CA ASP A 119 -0.80 26.21 -12.27
C ASP A 119 0.32 25.99 -13.31
N ASP A 120 0.56 24.77 -13.80
CA ASP A 120 1.56 24.49 -14.86
C ASP A 120 0.94 24.47 -16.29
N GLY A 121 -0.09 25.29 -16.51
CA GLY A 121 -0.81 25.42 -17.78
C GLY A 121 -0.81 26.85 -18.32
N LYS A 122 0.37 27.42 -18.57
CA LYS A 122 0.56 28.55 -19.49
C LYS A 122 1.68 28.27 -20.47
#